data_AF-A0A9D2P387-F1
#
_entry.id   AF-A0A9D2P387-F1
#
_cell.length_a   1.000
_cell.length_b   1.000
_cell.length_c   1.000
_cell.angle_alpha   90.00
_cell.angle_beta   90.00
_cell.angle_gamma   90.00
#
_symmetry.space_group_name_H-M   'P 1'
#
loop_
_entity.id
_entity.type
_entity.pdbx_description
1 polymer ?
#
loop_
_entity_poly.entity_id
_entity_poly.type
_entity_poly.pdbx_seq_one_letter_code
_entity_poly.pdbx_strand_id
1 'polypeptide(L)' 'MIIGRLNKEMKEICLLDQVYVQDSDLTVAKYVDKVAKENNAKVTVTKFVRYETGEGIEKKEENFAEEVAKQMNA' A
#
# COMPACT_ATOMS: atom_id res chain seq x y z
N MET A 1 18.88 19.12 -0.69
CA MET A 1 17.63 18.83 0.07
C MET A 1 16.57 18.11 -0.76
N ILE A 2 16.31 18.51 -2.03
CA ILE A 2 15.22 17.94 -2.85
C ILE A 2 15.47 16.48 -3.25
N ILE A 3 16.66 16.17 -3.79
CA ILE A 3 16.98 14.82 -4.29
C ILE A 3 16.88 13.76 -3.18
N GLY A 4 17.32 14.08 -1.96
CA GLY A 4 17.21 13.17 -0.82
C GLY A 4 15.77 12.87 -0.42
N ARG A 5 14.88 13.88 -0.48
CA ARG A 5 13.45 13.68 -0.21
C ARG A 5 12.78 12.87 -1.32
N LEU A 6 13.11 13.15 -2.58
CA LEU A 6 12.64 12.38 -3.73
C LEU A 6 13.01 10.89 -3.60
N ASN A 7 14.27 10.60 -3.27
CA ASN A 7 14.74 9.23 -3.08
C ASN A 7 14.02 8.52 -1.93
N LYS A 8 13.61 9.25 -0.88
CA LYS A 8 12.83 8.69 0.22
C LYS A 8 11.41 8.35 -0.23
N GLU A 9 10.74 9.25 -0.95
CA GLU A 9 9.39 9.02 -1.48
C GLU A 9 9.36 7.83 -2.45
N MET A 10 10.37 7.70 -3.32
CA MET A 10 10.50 6.54 -4.21
C MET A 10 10.59 5.22 -3.44
N LYS A 11 11.31 5.18 -2.32
CA LYS A 11 11.39 3.97 -1.47
C LYS A 11 10.08 3.60 -0.80
N GLU A 12 9.21 4.58 -0.56
CA GLU A 12 7.91 4.35 0.09
C GLU A 12 6.82 3.99 -0.95
N ILE A 13 6.95 4.44 -2.20
CA ILE A 13 5.92 4.27 -3.24
C ILE A 13 6.23 3.14 -4.22
N CYS A 14 7.49 2.92 -4.59
CA CYS A 14 7.87 1.92 -5.57
C CYS A 14 7.94 0.53 -4.94
N LEU A 15 7.11 -0.41 -5.41
CA LEU A 15 7.02 -1.78 -4.87
C LEU A 15 8.39 -2.45 -4.67
N LEU A 16 9.29 -2.33 -5.64
CA LEU A 16 10.60 -2.99 -5.60
C LEU A 16 11.57 -2.40 -4.55
N ASP A 17 11.41 -1.12 -4.23
CA ASP A 17 12.24 -0.38 -3.28
C ASP A 17 11.68 -0.43 -1.85
N GLN A 18 10.42 -0.83 -1.70
CA GLN A 18 9.77 -1.02 -0.40
C GLN A 18 10.44 -2.13 0.41
N VAL A 19 10.37 -1.96 1.73
CA VAL A 19 10.76 -2.98 2.71
C VAL A 19 9.81 -4.17 2.59
N TYR A 20 10.37 -5.39 2.64
CA TYR A 20 9.60 -6.61 2.54
C TYR A 20 8.85 -6.88 3.85
N VAL A 21 7.53 -7.07 3.78
CA VAL A 21 6.66 -7.15 4.95
C VAL A 21 6.98 -8.32 5.88
N GLN A 22 7.49 -9.44 5.34
CA GLN A 22 7.83 -10.61 6.17
C GLN A 22 9.28 -10.57 6.71
N ASP A 23 10.14 -9.75 6.12
CA ASP A 23 11.53 -9.60 6.54
C ASP A 23 11.99 -8.16 6.29
N SER A 24 11.95 -7.37 7.37
CA SER A 24 12.20 -5.93 7.36
C SER A 24 13.65 -5.56 6.97
N ASP A 25 14.56 -6.53 6.94
CA ASP A 25 15.96 -6.31 6.54
C ASP A 25 16.14 -6.37 5.01
N LEU A 26 15.12 -6.85 4.28
CA LEU A 26 15.11 -6.99 2.83
C LEU A 26 14.19 -5.97 2.18
N THR A 27 14.54 -5.59 0.95
CA THR A 27 13.58 -4.95 0.04
C THR A 27 12.88 -6.02 -0.80
N VAL A 28 11.71 -5.70 -1.36
CA VAL A 28 10.98 -6.62 -2.25
C VAL A 28 11.84 -7.05 -3.44
N ALA A 29 12.63 -6.14 -4.04
CA ALA A 29 13.57 -6.50 -5.11
C ALA A 29 14.59 -7.56 -4.68
N LYS A 30 15.22 -7.38 -3.52
CA LYS A 30 16.21 -8.33 -2.99
C LYS A 30 15.58 -9.69 -2.70
N TYR A 31 14.35 -9.70 -2.23
CA TYR A 31 13.60 -10.94 -2.02
C TYR A 31 13.30 -11.66 -3.33
N VAL A 32 12.81 -10.94 -4.35
CA VAL A 32 12.56 -11.51 -5.69
C VAL A 32 13.84 -12.10 -6.29
N ASP A 33 14.98 -11.41 -6.17
CA ASP A 33 16.28 -11.89 -6.62
C ASP A 33 16.74 -13.15 -5.88
N LYS A 34 16.50 -13.21 -4.56
CA LYS A 34 16.82 -14.38 -3.74
C LYS A 34 16.02 -15.60 -4.20
N VAL A 35 14.71 -15.44 -4.36
CA VAL A 35 13.79 -16.51 -4.83
C VAL A 35 14.14 -16.94 -6.26
N ALA A 36 14.50 -16.00 -7.14
CA ALA A 36 14.95 -16.30 -8.49
C ALA A 36 16.20 -17.20 -8.50
N LYS A 37 17.19 -16.88 -7.64
CA LYS A 37 18.42 -17.67 -7.50
C LYS A 37 18.17 -19.04 -6.91
N GLU A 38 17.38 -19.14 -5.84
CA GLU A 38 17.04 -20.42 -5.19
C GLU A 38 16.33 -21.38 -6.14
N ASN A 39 15.50 -20.86 -7.05
CA ASN A 39 14.74 -21.66 -8.00
C ASN A 39 15.40 -21.82 -9.37
N ASN A 40 16.62 -21.29 -9.57
CA ASN A 40 17.29 -21.23 -10.88
C ASN A 40 16.38 -20.71 -12.01
N ALA A 41 15.56 -19.69 -11.70
CA ALA A 41 14.54 -19.17 -12.60
C ALA A 41 14.64 -17.65 -12.70
N LYS A 42 14.25 -17.10 -13.86
CA LYS A 42 14.12 -15.66 -14.02
C LYS A 42 12.74 -15.22 -13.51
N VAL A 43 12.71 -14.61 -12.33
CA VAL A 43 11.47 -14.06 -11.73
C VAL A 43 11.48 -12.55 -11.92
N THR A 44 10.38 -11.99 -12.41
CA THR A 44 10.24 -10.54 -12.62
C THR A 44 8.80 -10.12 -12.35
N VAL A 45 8.61 -9.05 -11.58
CA VAL A 45 7.29 -8.45 -11.36
C VAL A 45 6.94 -7.59 -12.56
N THR A 46 5.95 -8.00 -13.34
CA THR A 46 5.52 -7.29 -14.56
C THR A 46 4.41 -6.29 -14.30
N LYS A 47 3.43 -6.65 -13.45
CA LYS A 47 2.31 -5.80 -13.07
C LYS A 47 1.72 -6.29 -11.74
N PHE A 48 1.27 -5.37 -10.92
CA PHE A 48 0.41 -5.65 -9.79
C PHE A 48 -0.79 -4.70 -9.80
N VAL A 49 -1.90 -5.13 -9.21
CA VAL A 49 -3.09 -4.30 -8.99
C VAL A 49 -3.55 -4.57 -7.57
N ARG A 50 -3.72 -3.50 -6.79
CA ARG A 50 -4.27 -3.57 -5.43
C ARG A 50 -5.67 -2.97 -5.48
N TYR A 51 -6.66 -3.72 -5.02
CA TYR A 51 -8.02 -3.23 -4.82
C TYR A 51 -8.27 -3.06 -3.33
N GLU A 52 -8.94 -1.99 -2.96
CA GLU A 52 -9.42 -1.77 -1.60
C GLU A 52 -10.92 -1.47 -1.61
N THR A 53 -11.67 -2.11 -0.71
CA THR A 53 -13.11 -1.85 -0.59
C THR A 53 -13.32 -0.39 -0.19
N GLY A 54 -14.06 0.36 -0.99
CA GLY A 54 -14.30 1.79 -0.74
C GLY A 54 -13.21 2.72 -1.31
N GLU A 55 -12.28 2.21 -2.12
CA GLU A 55 -11.30 3.05 -2.82
C GLU A 55 -12.01 4.15 -3.64
N GLY A 56 -11.70 5.41 -3.32
CA GLY A 56 -12.30 6.58 -3.97
C GLY A 56 -13.74 6.91 -3.54
N ILE A 57 -14.32 6.19 -2.57
CA ILE A 57 -15.63 6.49 -2.01
C ILE A 57 -15.46 7.42 -0.81
N GLU A 58 -16.11 8.58 -0.83
CA GLU A 58 -16.18 9.46 0.33
C GLU A 58 -16.92 8.76 1.47
N LYS A 59 -16.23 8.57 2.59
CA LYS A 59 -16.81 7.95 3.77
C LYS A 59 -17.87 8.89 4.34
N LYS A 60 -19.13 8.53 4.20
CA LYS A 60 -20.23 9.24 4.86
C LYS A 60 -20.05 9.12 6.37
N GLU A 61 -19.82 10.24 7.04
CA GLU A 61 -19.93 10.32 8.50
C GLU A 61 -21.39 10.60 8.85
N GLU A 62 -22.10 9.56 9.30
CA GLU A 62 -23.47 9.69 9.79
C GLU A 62 -23.41 9.77 11.33
N ASN A 63 -23.80 10.93 11.88
CA ASN A 63 -23.93 11.10 13.32
C ASN A 63 -25.29 10.55 13.77
N PHE A 64 -25.27 9.33 14.30
CA PHE A 64 -26.46 8.63 14.79
C PHE A 64 -27.28 9.46 15.79
N ALA A 65 -26.63 10.28 16.63
CA ALA A 65 -27.35 11.12 17.60
C ALA A 65 -28.17 12.23 16.91
N GLU A 66 -27.65 12.82 15.83
CA GLU A 66 -28.38 13.82 15.05
C GLU A 66 -29.52 13.19 14.25
N GLU A 67 -29.34 11.97 13.74
CA GLU A 67 -30.38 11.24 13.04
C GLU A 67 -31.56 10.90 13.97
N VAL A 68 -31.26 10.42 15.18
CA VAL A 68 -32.28 10.14 16.22
C VAL A 68 -32.99 11.43 16.63
N ALA A 69 -32.26 12.53 16.83
CA ALA A 69 -32.86 13.83 17.18
C ALA A 69 -33.77 14.37 16.07
N LYS A 70 -33.49 14.11 14.79
CA LYS A 70 -34.35 14.49 13.67
C LYS A 70 -35.62 13.64 13.60
N GLN A 71 -35.54 12.35 13.90
CA GLN A 71 -36.70 11.45 13.88
C GLN A 71 -37.67 11.70 15.05
N MET A 72 -37.17 12.12 16.22
CA MET A 72 -38.02 12.38 17.39
C MET A 72 -38.75 13.74 17.37
N ASN A 73 -38.31 14.67 16.52
CA ASN A 73 -38.91 16.01 16.39
C ASN A 73 -39.81 16.17 15.15
N ALA A 74 -40.15 15.07 14.46
CA ALA A 74 -41.04 15.01 13.32
C ALA A 74 -42.43 14.47 13.69
#